data_AF-D1PZR1-F1
#
_entry.id   AF-D1PZR1-F1
#
_cell.length_a   1.000
_cell.length_b   1.000
_cell.length_c   1.000
_cell.angle_alpha   90.00
_cell.angle_beta   90.00
_cell.angle_gamma   90.00
#
_symmetry.space_group_name_H-M   'P 1'
#
loop_
_entity.id
_entity.type
_entity.pdbx_description
1 polymer ?
#
loop_
_entity_poly.entity_id
_entity_poly.type
_entity_poly.pdbx_seq_one_letter_code
_entity_poly.pdbx_strand_id
1 'polypeptide(L)'
;MESLIPLHPIAEQILSLYTKEQSRGDYKIFPDTMSDWKLLRHLKAVGLACGIRTPLTWHCARHTFGTLTLEAGVPIESIAKMMGHSSIASTQIYAQITDQKIAKDM
;
A
#
# COMPACT_ATOMS: atom_id res chain seq x y z
N MET A 1 6.83 -10.13 12.40
CA MET A 1 6.22 -9.18 13.34
C MET A 1 4.82 -8.92 12.83
N GLU A 2 3.80 -9.21 13.63
CA GLU A 2 2.41 -8.90 13.28
C GLU A 2 2.16 -7.41 13.54
N SER A 3 1.39 -6.78 12.67
CA SER A 3 1.05 -5.37 12.76
C SER A 3 -0.43 -5.18 12.49
N LEU A 4 -1.07 -4.38 13.33
CA LEU A 4 -2.44 -3.96 13.14
C LEU A 4 -2.44 -2.71 12.26
N ILE A 5 -3.08 -2.80 11.10
CA ILE A 5 -3.17 -1.71 10.13
C ILE A 5 -4.65 -1.33 10.02
N PRO A 6 -5.03 -0.08 10.36
CA PRO A 6 -6.41 0.35 10.15
C PRO A 6 -6.75 0.34 8.67
N LEU A 7 -7.92 -0.17 8.32
CA LEU A 7 -8.38 -0.23 6.94
C LEU A 7 -9.09 1.08 6.56
N HIS A 8 -8.77 1.60 5.39
CA HIS A 8 -9.55 2.68 4.79
C HIS A 8 -10.94 2.13 4.41
N PRO A 9 -12.05 2.91 4.52
CA PRO A 9 -13.39 2.42 4.20
C PRO A 9 -13.52 1.79 2.79
N ILE A 10 -12.79 2.33 1.81
CA ILE A 10 -12.72 1.74 0.45
C ILE A 10 -12.07 0.36 0.47
N ALA A 11 -11.01 0.17 1.26
CA ALA A 11 -10.37 -1.15 1.40
C ALA A 11 -11.33 -2.15 2.07
N GLU A 12 -12.10 -1.72 3.07
CA GLU A 12 -13.13 -2.55 3.70
C GLU A 12 -14.21 -2.97 2.70
N GLN A 13 -14.70 -2.04 1.87
CA GLN A 13 -15.67 -2.33 0.81
C GLN A 13 -15.13 -3.31 -0.23
N ILE A 14 -13.86 -3.19 -0.61
CA ILE A 14 -13.23 -4.14 -1.54
C ILE A 14 -13.15 -5.51 -0.88
N LEU A 15 -12.66 -5.58 0.36
CA LEU A 15 -12.52 -6.84 1.09
C LEU A 15 -13.86 -7.53 1.31
N SER A 16 -14.95 -6.78 1.57
CA SER A 16 -16.28 -7.38 1.76
C SER A 16 -16.79 -8.14 0.53
N LEU A 17 -16.26 -7.86 -0.68
CA LEU A 17 -16.60 -8.64 -1.89
C LEU A 17 -15.98 -10.05 -1.89
N TYR A 18 -14.92 -10.26 -1.11
CA TYR A 18 -14.15 -11.51 -1.08
C TYR A 18 -14.26 -12.25 0.27
N THR A 19 -14.64 -11.54 1.33
CA THR A 19 -14.89 -12.11 2.65
C THR A 19 -16.17 -12.95 2.63
N LYS A 20 -16.10 -14.20 3.14
CA LYS A 20 -17.28 -15.07 3.24
C LYS A 20 -17.95 -14.83 4.59
N GLU A 21 -19.23 -14.50 4.62
CA GLU A 21 -19.97 -14.23 5.87
C GLU A 21 -19.99 -15.39 6.89
N GLN A 22 -19.58 -16.61 6.50
CA GLN A 22 -19.62 -17.82 7.33
C GLN A 22 -18.31 -18.62 7.40
N SER A 23 -17.17 -18.03 7.03
CA SER A 23 -15.88 -18.72 7.20
C SER A 23 -15.50 -18.83 8.68
N ARG A 24 -15.78 -20.00 9.27
CA ARG A 24 -15.25 -20.42 10.57
C ARG A 24 -13.83 -20.96 10.38
N GLY A 25 -12.82 -20.11 10.57
CA GLY A 25 -11.40 -20.50 10.58
C GLY A 25 -10.52 -19.63 9.68
N ASP A 26 -9.20 -19.85 9.76
CA ASP A 26 -8.21 -19.15 8.94
C ASP A 26 -8.33 -19.56 7.48
N TYR A 27 -8.60 -18.59 6.61
CA TYR A 27 -8.63 -18.79 5.17
C TYR A 27 -7.99 -17.59 4.46
N LYS A 28 -7.52 -17.82 3.24
CA LYS A 28 -6.95 -16.77 2.41
C LYS A 28 -8.09 -15.93 1.81
N ILE A 29 -8.11 -14.64 2.12
CA ILE A 29 -9.07 -13.69 1.52
C ILE A 29 -8.84 -13.60 0.01
N PHE A 30 -7.57 -13.53 -0.41
CA PHE A 30 -7.16 -13.59 -1.81
C PHE A 30 -6.52 -14.95 -2.08
N PRO A 31 -7.02 -15.74 -3.05
CA PRO A 31 -6.40 -17.02 -3.38
C PRO A 31 -5.06 -16.82 -4.10
N ASP A 32 -4.10 -17.72 -3.88
CA ASP A 32 -2.76 -17.70 -4.52
C ASP A 32 -2.80 -18.16 -6.00
N THR A 33 -3.86 -17.82 -6.72
CA THR A 33 -4.10 -18.26 -8.10
C THR A 33 -3.27 -17.48 -9.13
N MET A 34 -2.59 -16.42 -8.70
CA MET A 34 -1.92 -15.47 -9.58
C MET A 34 -0.45 -15.31 -9.22
N SER A 35 0.42 -15.45 -10.21
CA SER A 35 1.85 -15.14 -10.04
C SER A 35 2.10 -13.64 -10.07
N ASP A 36 3.20 -13.22 -9.44
CA ASP A 36 3.68 -11.83 -9.41
C ASP A 36 3.73 -11.20 -10.81
N TRP A 37 4.21 -11.94 -11.81
CA TRP A 37 4.24 -11.48 -13.21
C TRP A 37 2.87 -11.22 -13.80
N LYS A 38 1.88 -12.07 -13.49
CA LYS A 38 0.49 -11.86 -13.93
C LYS A 38 -0.11 -10.65 -13.22
N LEU A 39 0.13 -10.50 -11.91
CA LEU A 39 -0.30 -9.32 -11.15
C LEU A 39 0.28 -8.02 -11.74
N LEU A 40 1.58 -7.97 -12.04
CA LEU A 40 2.19 -6.81 -12.70
C LEU A 40 1.53 -6.47 -14.04
N ARG A 41 1.19 -7.49 -14.85
CA ARG A 41 0.50 -7.27 -16.13
C ARG A 41 -0.89 -6.66 -15.92
N HIS A 42 -1.64 -7.15 -14.94
CA HIS A 42 -2.94 -6.59 -14.60
C HIS A 42 -2.82 -5.15 -14.08
N LEU A 43 -1.86 -4.87 -13.19
CA LEU A 43 -1.59 -3.51 -12.71
C LEU A 43 -1.21 -2.56 -13.85
N LYS A 44 -0.40 -3.00 -14.81
CA LYS A 44 -0.07 -2.21 -16.00
C LYS A 44 -1.31 -1.90 -16.84
N ALA A 45 -2.19 -2.88 -17.04
CA ALA A 45 -3.44 -2.69 -17.77
C ALA A 45 -4.37 -1.67 -17.07
N VAL A 46 -4.51 -1.78 -15.75
CA VAL A 46 -5.26 -0.80 -14.93
C VAL A 46 -4.65 0.59 -15.05
N GLY A 47 -3.33 0.72 -14.92
CA GLY A 47 -2.64 2.00 -15.05
C GLY A 47 -2.88 2.67 -16.41
N LEU A 48 -2.81 1.89 -17.50
CA LEU A 48 -3.12 2.39 -18.85
C LEU A 48 -4.58 2.83 -18.99
N ALA A 49 -5.53 2.05 -18.46
CA ALA A 49 -6.95 2.39 -18.48
C ALA A 49 -7.26 3.68 -17.70
N CYS A 50 -6.50 3.95 -16.64
CA CYS A 50 -6.61 5.18 -15.84
C CYS A 50 -5.78 6.35 -16.39
N GLY A 51 -5.09 6.20 -17.54
CA GLY A 51 -4.24 7.25 -18.11
C GLY A 51 -2.95 7.53 -17.32
N ILE A 52 -2.53 6.61 -16.44
CA ILE A 52 -1.33 6.75 -15.63
C ILE A 52 -0.11 6.36 -16.48
N ARG A 53 0.78 7.33 -16.70
CA ARG A 53 2.00 7.15 -17.52
C ARG A 53 3.06 6.27 -16.85
N THR A 54 3.09 6.27 -15.52
CA THR A 54 4.03 5.48 -14.73
C THR A 54 3.52 4.03 -14.62
N PRO A 55 4.35 3.00 -14.91
CA PRO A 55 3.94 1.61 -14.72
C PRO A 55 3.56 1.33 -13.26
N LEU A 56 2.32 0.91 -13.03
CA LEU A 56 1.86 0.55 -11.69
C LEU A 56 2.46 -0.79 -11.24
N THR A 57 2.96 -0.82 -10.00
CA THR A 57 3.45 -2.01 -9.31
C THR A 57 2.96 -1.99 -7.85
N TRP A 58 3.02 -3.11 -7.14
CA TRP A 58 2.73 -3.11 -5.69
C TRP A 58 3.75 -2.28 -4.89
N HIS A 59 4.99 -2.14 -5.39
CA HIS A 59 5.96 -1.23 -4.79
C HIS A 59 5.52 0.22 -4.93
N CYS A 60 4.94 0.62 -6.06
CA CYS A 60 4.35 1.96 -6.22
C CYS A 60 3.25 2.19 -5.18
N ALA A 61 2.34 1.24 -4.99
CA ALA A 61 1.29 1.35 -3.98
C ALA A 61 1.86 1.47 -2.55
N ARG A 62 2.91 0.68 -2.23
CA ARG A 62 3.63 0.77 -0.95
C ARG A 62 4.28 2.15 -0.76
N HIS A 63 4.90 2.71 -1.80
CA HIS A 63 5.49 4.04 -1.74
C HIS A 63 4.44 5.12 -1.54
N THR A 64 3.35 5.07 -2.32
CA THR A 64 2.23 6.01 -2.19
C THR A 64 1.63 5.95 -0.79
N PHE A 65 1.43 4.76 -0.21
CA PHE A 65 0.97 4.62 1.18
C PHE A 65 1.93 5.30 2.16
N GLY A 66 3.23 5.04 2.07
CA GLY A 66 4.24 5.65 2.95
C GLY A 66 4.26 7.18 2.86
N THR A 67 4.27 7.73 1.64
CA THR A 67 4.23 9.18 1.44
C THR A 67 2.94 9.82 1.94
N LEU A 68 1.77 9.28 1.59
CA LEU A 68 0.48 9.87 1.99
C LEU A 68 0.23 9.79 3.50
N THR A 69 0.62 8.69 4.14
CA THR A 69 0.48 8.56 5.61
C THR A 69 1.43 9.49 6.35
N LEU A 70 2.63 9.69 5.82
CA LEU A 70 3.56 10.66 6.39
C LEU A 70 3.06 12.10 6.21
N GLU A 71 2.53 12.44 5.03
CA GLU A 71 1.90 13.75 4.78
C GLU A 71 0.67 13.99 5.68
N ALA A 72 -0.05 12.94 6.05
CA ALA A 72 -1.14 13.00 7.03
C ALA A 72 -0.66 13.14 8.49
N GLY A 73 0.66 13.24 8.72
CA GLY A 73 1.26 13.45 10.04
C GLY A 73 1.45 12.18 10.87
N VAL A 74 1.32 10.99 10.27
CA VAL A 74 1.54 9.73 11.00
C VAL A 74 3.04 9.57 11.29
N PRO A 75 3.44 9.25 12.53
CA PRO A 75 4.85 9.04 12.88
C PRO A 75 5.53 7.98 12.02
N ILE A 76 6.78 8.22 11.65
CA ILE A 76 7.53 7.33 10.73
C ILE A 76 7.73 5.93 11.30
N GLU A 77 7.80 5.81 12.63
CA GLU A 77 7.88 4.54 13.36
C GLU A 77 6.59 3.73 13.20
N SER A 78 5.43 4.40 13.27
CA SER A 78 4.13 3.77 13.04
C SER A 78 4.01 3.30 11.60
N ILE A 79 4.46 4.12 10.64
CA ILE A 79 4.48 3.75 9.21
C ILE A 79 5.40 2.53 8.98
N ALA A 80 6.62 2.54 9.54
CA ALA A 80 7.55 1.42 9.42
C ALA A 80 6.96 0.12 9.99
N LYS A 81 6.29 0.21 11.15
CA LYS A 81 5.60 -0.93 11.77
C LYS A 81 4.44 -1.44 10.91
N MET A 82 3.62 -0.55 10.33
CA MET A 82 2.53 -0.93 9.41
C MET A 82 3.06 -1.60 8.13
N MET A 83 4.22 -1.17 7.63
CA MET A 83 4.83 -1.74 6.42
C MET A 83 5.66 -3.02 6.68
N GLY A 84 5.76 -3.46 7.94
CA GLY A 84 6.52 -4.64 8.35
C GLY A 84 8.03 -4.49 8.18
N HIS A 85 8.55 -3.26 8.18
CA HIS A 85 9.98 -3.01 8.07
C HIS A 85 10.66 -3.27 9.42
N SER A 86 11.72 -4.08 9.42
CA SER A 86 12.55 -4.33 10.61
C SER A 86 13.45 -3.16 10.99
N SER A 87 13.64 -2.21 10.07
CA SER A 87 14.43 -0.99 10.26
C SER A 87 13.69 0.23 9.69
N ILE A 88 13.78 1.35 10.40
CA ILE A 88 13.22 2.64 9.98
C ILE A 88 13.95 3.19 8.74
N ALA A 89 15.19 2.74 8.46
CA ALA A 89 15.99 3.22 7.34
C ALA A 89 15.27 3.09 5.97
N SER A 90 14.53 1.99 5.74
CA SER A 90 13.75 1.79 4.51
C SER A 90 12.52 2.71 4.42
N THR A 91 12.07 3.27 5.54
CA THR A 91 10.94 4.20 5.64
C THR A 91 11.40 5.66 5.59
N GLN A 92 12.67 5.96 5.93
CA GLN A 92 13.26 7.31 5.88
C GLN A 92 13.22 7.95 4.47
N ILE A 93 13.18 7.13 3.42
CA ILE A 93 13.02 7.62 2.03
C ILE A 93 11.76 8.48 1.85
N TYR A 94 10.71 8.26 2.66
CA TYR A 94 9.47 9.05 2.58
C TYR A 94 9.62 10.45 3.17
N ALA A 95 10.39 10.60 4.25
CA ALA A 95 10.63 11.91 4.88
C ALA A 95 11.38 12.87 3.93
N GLN A 96 12.35 12.36 3.19
CA GLN A 96 13.09 13.15 2.21
C GLN A 96 12.20 13.67 1.08
N ILE A 97 11.18 12.90 0.68
CA ILE A 97 10.22 13.31 -0.35
C ILE A 97 9.32 14.43 0.16
N THR A 98 8.88 14.35 1.43
CA THR A 98 8.07 15.41 2.06
C THR A 98 8.85 16.72 2.17
N ASP A 99 10.11 16.68 2.58
CA ASP A 99 10.97 17.88 2.67
C ASP A 99 11.16 18.56 1.30
N GLN A 100 11.36 17.77 0.24
CA GLN A 100 11.45 18.28 -1.13
C GLN A 100 10.15 18.93 -1.60
N LYS A 101 9.00 18.39 -1.18
CA LYS A 101 7.68 18.95 -1.52
C LYS A 101 7.47 20.29 -0.81
N ILE A 102 7.78 20.39 0.47
CA ILE A 102 7.73 21.66 1.22
C ILE A 102 8.62 22.73 0.56
N ALA A 103 9.86 22.37 0.21
CA ALA A 103 10.78 23.28 -0.45
C ALA A 103 10.34 23.73 -1.86
N LYS A 104 9.45 22.96 -2.51
CA LYS A 104 8.87 23.30 -3.83
C LYS A 104 7.61 24.15 -3.70
N ASP A 105 6.84 23.97 -2.64
CA ASP A 105 5.56 24.64 -2.41
C ASP A 105 5.73 26.02 -1.71
N MET A 106 6.93 26.33 -1.20
CA MET A 106 7.34 27.64 -0.66
C MET A 106 8.12 28.46 -1.69
#